data_AF-A0A7S4HLS3-F1
#
_entry.id   AF-A0A7S4HLS3-F1
#
_cell.length_a   1.000
_cell.length_b   1.000
_cell.length_c   1.000
_cell.angle_alpha   90.00
_cell.angle_beta   90.00
_cell.angle_gamma   90.00
#
_symmetry.space_group_name_H-M   'P 1'
#
loop_
_entity.id
_entity.type
_entity.pdbx_description
1 polymer ?
#
loop_
_entity_poly.entity_id
_entity_poly.type
_entity_poly.pdbx_seq_one_letter_code
_entity_poly.pdbx_strand_id
1 'polypeptide(L)'
;KADPAASKEKEEDEDEDEEEGKDYDDDDDPGRNGTSKGAAYYDEKYGRDRFRRLMDFATRTYTFLLAYDGAAYSKLGLGPLWHEIVARISTGSAIQVNRTDDDSSKEEEEEDDVPKPKLALFSGHDSTLMPFLATLGDDVFDQGIWSPYASMILIEIHEIIERRTTAEDNDGIDSGDDDAAFNATVFKSDRAFRLLYDGRILTSKIRGCHPALDLCDLQILLDLVGPFATLHRDCDSSNDDDDGESFVDRWNESVRKFGTLLSTPAGVLLFFCALALGACAGAFGSYAYLTRALGIRRMAGGFF
;
A
#
# COMPACT_ATOMS: atom_id res chain seq x y z
N LYS A 1 -4.33 53.43 24.14
CA LYS A 1 -4.64 54.28 22.97
C LYS A 1 -3.44 54.23 22.04
N ALA A 2 -3.43 53.24 21.16
CA ALA A 2 -2.46 53.07 20.09
C ALA A 2 -3.19 52.26 19.01
N ASP A 3 -3.35 52.86 17.83
CA ASP A 3 -4.00 52.28 16.66
C ASP A 3 -3.09 51.22 16.01
N PRO A 4 -3.63 50.12 15.46
CA PRO A 4 -2.88 49.25 14.57
C PRO A 4 -3.04 49.73 13.12
N ALA A 5 -1.89 49.93 12.45
CA ALA A 5 -1.82 50.21 11.03
C ALA A 5 -2.11 48.94 10.23
N ALA A 6 -3.13 49.01 9.38
CA ALA A 6 -3.48 47.99 8.40
C ALA A 6 -2.58 48.13 7.17
N SER A 7 -1.78 47.11 6.87
CA SER A 7 -1.11 46.94 5.58
C SER A 7 -2.08 46.26 4.60
N LYS A 8 -2.47 46.99 3.55
CA LYS A 8 -3.14 46.45 2.36
C LYS A 8 -2.11 45.65 1.57
N GLU A 9 -2.28 44.33 1.54
CA GLU A 9 -1.70 43.50 0.49
C GLU A 9 -2.48 43.71 -0.82
N LYS A 10 -1.71 43.70 -1.89
CA LYS A 10 -2.08 44.07 -3.24
C LYS A 10 -2.40 42.75 -3.96
N GLU A 11 -3.68 42.51 -4.24
CA GLU A 11 -4.10 41.46 -5.17
C GLU A 11 -3.49 41.77 -6.54
N GLU A 12 -2.65 40.87 -7.03
CA GLU A 12 -2.20 40.82 -8.41
C GLU A 12 -3.13 39.84 -9.12
N ASP A 13 -4.06 40.39 -9.89
CA ASP A 13 -4.89 39.67 -10.84
C ASP A 13 -3.96 39.12 -11.94
N GLU A 14 -3.70 37.81 -11.91
CA GLU A 14 -3.10 37.10 -13.04
C GLU A 14 -4.22 36.77 -14.03
N ASP A 15 -4.20 37.45 -15.16
CA ASP A 15 -5.01 37.17 -16.33
C ASP A 15 -4.66 35.75 -16.84
N GLU A 16 -5.52 34.77 -16.56
CA GLU A 16 -5.46 33.44 -17.17
C GLU A 16 -5.91 33.56 -18.64
N ASP A 17 -4.95 33.45 -19.56
CA ASP A 17 -5.20 33.30 -20.98
C ASP A 17 -6.01 32.02 -21.23
N GLU A 18 -7.30 32.18 -21.54
CA GLU A 18 -8.18 31.14 -22.07
C GLU A 18 -7.64 30.69 -23.45
N GLU A 19 -6.78 29.67 -23.47
CA GLU A 19 -6.52 28.90 -24.70
C GLU A 19 -7.80 28.13 -25.07
N GLU A 20 -8.55 28.68 -26.03
CA GLU A 20 -9.61 27.99 -26.78
C GLU A 20 -9.07 26.65 -27.29
N GLY A 21 -9.45 25.58 -26.58
CA GLY A 21 -9.31 24.21 -27.04
C GLY A 21 -10.04 24.03 -28.36
N LYS A 22 -9.30 23.78 -29.43
CA LYS A 22 -9.87 23.35 -30.71
C LYS A 22 -10.60 22.02 -30.49
N ASP A 23 -11.92 22.07 -30.58
CA ASP A 23 -12.76 20.89 -30.76
C ASP A 23 -12.29 20.14 -32.01
N TYR A 24 -11.68 18.98 -31.81
CA TYR A 24 -11.49 18.00 -32.87
C TYR A 24 -12.82 17.24 -33.00
N ASP A 25 -13.70 17.77 -33.84
CA ASP A 25 -14.85 17.03 -34.36
C ASP A 25 -14.30 15.90 -35.27
N ASP A 26 -14.04 14.74 -34.67
CA ASP A 26 -13.88 13.46 -35.38
C ASP A 26 -15.27 13.03 -35.90
N ASP A 27 -15.76 13.76 -36.89
CA ASP A 27 -16.98 13.44 -37.63
C ASP A 27 -16.76 12.26 -38.59
N ASP A 28 -17.69 11.32 -38.48
CA ASP A 28 -18.26 10.54 -39.58
C ASP A 28 -17.41 9.46 -40.28
N ASP A 29 -17.29 8.30 -39.61
CA ASP A 29 -17.36 6.99 -40.30
C ASP A 29 -18.76 6.37 -40.14
N PRO A 30 -19.72 6.62 -41.06
CA PRO A 30 -21.09 6.11 -40.98
C PRO A 30 -21.23 4.63 -41.36
N GLY A 31 -20.12 3.88 -41.52
CA GLY A 31 -20.17 2.52 -42.07
C GLY A 31 -20.17 1.37 -41.06
N ARG A 32 -19.83 1.60 -39.79
CA ARG A 32 -19.45 0.48 -38.88
C ARG A 32 -20.54 0.14 -37.85
N ASN A 33 -21.61 -0.47 -38.33
CA ASN A 33 -22.67 -1.11 -37.52
C ASN A 33 -22.19 -2.41 -36.83
N GLY A 34 -21.05 -2.36 -36.16
CA GLY A 34 -20.53 -3.43 -35.32
C GLY A 34 -20.81 -3.10 -33.85
N THR A 35 -21.97 -3.53 -33.36
CA THR A 35 -22.42 -3.55 -31.95
C THR A 35 -21.38 -3.09 -30.92
N SER A 36 -21.45 -1.81 -30.55
CA SER A 36 -20.60 -1.06 -29.60
C SER A 36 -20.69 -1.51 -28.12
N LYS A 37 -21.32 -2.66 -27.84
CA LYS A 37 -21.52 -3.14 -26.46
C LYS A 37 -20.20 -3.37 -25.71
N GLY A 38 -19.12 -3.72 -26.43
CA GLY A 38 -17.80 -3.87 -25.84
C GLY A 38 -17.18 -2.54 -25.41
N ALA A 39 -17.23 -1.52 -26.27
CA ALA A 39 -16.64 -0.22 -26.00
C ALA A 39 -17.32 0.46 -24.80
N ALA A 40 -18.65 0.43 -24.75
CA ALA A 40 -19.42 1.00 -23.64
C ALA A 40 -19.04 0.39 -22.28
N TYR A 41 -18.82 -0.94 -22.23
CA TYR A 41 -18.42 -1.60 -20.98
C TYR A 41 -17.03 -1.16 -20.50
N TYR A 42 -16.06 -1.03 -21.40
CA TYR A 42 -14.71 -0.59 -21.02
C TYR A 42 -14.66 0.89 -20.66
N ASP A 43 -15.47 1.72 -21.33
CA ASP A 43 -15.55 3.15 -21.06
C ASP A 43 -16.26 3.45 -19.73
N GLU A 44 -17.28 2.66 -19.37
CA GLU A 44 -17.92 2.71 -18.06
C GLU A 44 -16.96 2.27 -16.94
N LYS A 45 -16.19 1.21 -17.18
CA LYS A 45 -15.31 0.63 -16.15
C LYS A 45 -13.98 1.36 -15.96
N TYR A 46 -13.41 1.93 -17.02
CA TYR A 46 -12.05 2.48 -17.02
C TYR A 46 -11.97 3.93 -17.53
N GLY A 47 -13.11 4.57 -17.81
CA GLY A 47 -13.15 5.90 -18.39
C GLY A 47 -12.95 5.92 -19.91
N ARG A 48 -13.35 7.03 -20.53
CA ARG A 48 -13.26 7.22 -21.99
C ARG A 48 -11.83 7.51 -22.48
N ASP A 49 -10.96 8.05 -21.62
CA ASP A 49 -9.61 8.44 -22.01
C ASP A 49 -8.66 7.23 -22.07
N ARG A 50 -8.17 6.92 -23.27
CA ARG A 50 -7.23 5.82 -23.51
C ARG A 50 -5.87 6.04 -22.86
N PHE A 51 -5.39 7.28 -22.75
CA PHE A 51 -4.14 7.58 -22.07
C PHE A 51 -4.28 7.34 -20.57
N ARG A 52 -5.37 7.83 -19.95
CA ARG A 52 -5.68 7.51 -18.57
C ARG A 52 -5.74 6.01 -18.32
N ARG A 53 -6.40 5.25 -19.19
CA ARG A 53 -6.46 3.77 -19.10
C ARG A 53 -5.09 3.10 -19.16
N LEU A 54 -4.24 3.55 -20.07
CA LEU A 54 -2.87 3.02 -20.19
C LEU A 54 -2.05 3.34 -18.94
N MET A 55 -2.17 4.56 -18.43
CA MET A 55 -1.52 4.97 -17.18
C MET A 55 -2.02 4.15 -16.00
N ASP A 56 -3.33 4.01 -15.81
CA ASP A 56 -3.92 3.22 -14.73
C ASP A 56 -3.50 1.74 -14.83
N PHE A 57 -3.39 1.19 -16.04
CA PHE A 57 -2.88 -0.17 -16.24
C PHE A 57 -1.40 -0.30 -15.86
N ALA A 58 -0.55 0.64 -16.28
CA ALA A 58 0.86 0.66 -15.95
C ALA A 58 1.09 0.83 -14.44
N THR A 59 0.38 1.78 -13.81
CA THR A 59 0.38 2.00 -12.37
C THR A 59 -0.06 0.75 -11.64
N ARG A 60 -1.21 0.16 -11.98
CA ARG A 60 -1.68 -1.08 -11.32
C ARG A 60 -0.69 -2.23 -11.45
N THR A 61 -0.07 -2.39 -12.62
CA THR A 61 0.93 -3.44 -12.84
C THR A 61 2.13 -3.25 -11.91
N TYR A 62 2.59 -2.01 -11.76
CA TYR A 62 3.69 -1.67 -10.86
C TYR A 62 3.30 -1.84 -9.38
N THR A 63 2.17 -1.25 -8.97
CA THR A 63 1.73 -1.24 -7.57
C THR A 63 1.28 -2.61 -7.08
N PHE A 64 0.79 -3.48 -7.97
CA PHE A 64 0.46 -4.87 -7.63
C PHE A 64 1.68 -5.59 -7.04
N LEU A 65 2.85 -5.45 -7.66
CA LEU A 65 4.08 -6.07 -7.17
C LEU A 65 4.47 -5.54 -5.78
N LEU A 66 4.19 -4.28 -5.49
CA LEU A 66 4.51 -3.65 -4.22
C LEU A 66 3.63 -4.17 -3.07
N ALA A 67 2.36 -4.45 -3.34
CA ALA A 67 1.39 -4.94 -2.35
C ALA A 67 1.32 -6.49 -2.29
N TYR A 68 1.86 -7.19 -3.29
CA TYR A 68 1.79 -8.64 -3.40
C TYR A 68 2.34 -9.35 -2.15
N ASP A 69 1.66 -10.42 -1.74
CA ASP A 69 2.01 -11.28 -0.60
C ASP A 69 2.27 -10.49 0.69
N GLY A 70 1.34 -9.59 1.04
CA GLY A 70 1.47 -8.72 2.21
C GLY A 70 2.68 -7.79 2.09
N ALA A 71 2.93 -7.28 0.89
CA ALA A 71 4.02 -6.39 0.54
C ALA A 71 5.43 -6.98 0.80
N ALA A 72 5.63 -8.27 0.58
CA ALA A 72 6.91 -8.96 0.84
C ALA A 72 8.10 -8.27 0.15
N TYR A 73 7.95 -7.91 -1.13
CA TYR A 73 8.98 -7.17 -1.88
C TYR A 73 9.27 -5.78 -1.31
N SER A 74 8.21 -5.06 -0.92
CA SER A 74 8.35 -3.73 -0.32
C SER A 74 9.03 -3.78 1.04
N LYS A 75 8.69 -4.78 1.87
CA LYS A 75 9.32 -5.03 3.18
C LYS A 75 10.81 -5.31 3.01
N LEU A 76 11.16 -6.16 2.05
CA LEU A 76 12.56 -6.44 1.72
C LEU A 76 13.30 -5.18 1.24
N GLY A 77 12.68 -4.39 0.37
CA GLY A 77 13.27 -3.17 -0.19
C GLY A 77 13.47 -2.06 0.83
N LEU A 78 12.51 -1.88 1.75
CA LEU A 78 12.44 -0.78 2.70
C LEU A 78 12.88 -1.13 4.11
N GLY A 79 13.25 -2.38 4.39
CA GLY A 79 13.76 -2.79 5.70
C GLY A 79 14.79 -1.83 6.30
N PRO A 80 15.84 -1.41 5.56
CA PRO A 80 16.81 -0.44 6.05
C PRO A 80 16.22 0.95 6.37
N LEU A 81 15.25 1.43 5.58
CA LEU A 81 14.59 2.71 5.87
C LEU A 81 13.73 2.61 7.14
N TRP A 82 12.98 1.51 7.28
CA TRP A 82 12.22 1.24 8.50
C TRP A 82 13.11 1.08 9.72
N HIS A 83 14.29 0.47 9.56
CA HIS A 83 15.28 0.37 10.61
C HIS A 83 15.65 1.74 11.18
N GLU A 84 16.00 2.68 10.29
CA GLU A 84 16.33 4.06 10.68
C GLU A 84 15.16 4.76 11.37
N ILE A 85 13.95 4.64 10.82
CA ILE A 85 12.75 5.26 11.42
C ILE A 85 12.47 4.69 12.81
N VAL A 86 12.47 3.35 12.96
CA VAL A 86 12.24 2.67 14.23
C VAL A 86 13.31 3.03 15.25
N ALA A 87 14.58 3.10 14.85
CA ALA A 87 15.67 3.50 15.73
C ALA A 87 15.49 4.93 16.27
N ARG A 88 15.00 5.86 15.44
CA ARG A 88 14.69 7.24 15.88
C ARG A 88 13.48 7.29 16.81
N ILE A 89 12.45 6.49 16.54
CA ILE A 89 11.27 6.39 17.40
C ILE A 89 11.63 5.79 18.77
N SER A 90 12.38 4.68 18.79
CA SER A 90 12.69 3.94 20.01
C SER A 90 13.65 4.69 20.93
N THR A 91 14.70 5.31 20.37
CA THR A 91 15.64 6.16 21.14
C THR A 91 14.94 7.34 21.79
N GLY A 92 13.93 7.92 21.14
CA GLY A 92 13.10 8.99 21.71
C GLY A 92 12.10 8.52 22.78
N SER A 93 11.68 7.25 22.73
CA SER A 93 10.48 6.82 23.45
C SER A 93 10.72 6.13 24.80
N ALA A 94 11.96 5.82 25.18
CA ALA A 94 12.31 5.00 26.36
C ALA A 94 11.62 3.61 26.36
N ILE A 95 11.08 3.18 25.21
CA ILE A 95 10.51 1.85 25.04
C ILE A 95 11.69 0.91 24.86
N GLN A 96 11.94 0.06 25.86
CA GLN A 96 12.86 -1.06 25.74
C GLN A 96 12.29 -2.05 24.73
N VAL A 97 12.59 -1.86 23.45
CA VAL A 97 12.41 -2.91 22.45
C VAL A 97 13.32 -4.04 22.92
N ASN A 98 12.72 -5.18 23.24
CA ASN A 98 13.39 -6.35 23.81
C ASN A 98 14.30 -6.97 22.74
N ARG A 99 15.41 -6.28 22.46
CA ARG A 99 16.34 -6.59 21.40
C ARG A 99 17.27 -7.67 21.93
N THR A 100 17.02 -8.90 21.52
CA THR A 100 17.75 -10.10 21.96
C THR A 100 19.12 -10.23 21.30
N ASP A 101 19.81 -9.11 21.05
CA ASP A 101 21.14 -9.13 20.46
C ASP A 101 22.15 -9.41 21.58
N ASP A 102 22.56 -10.68 21.61
CA ASP A 102 23.52 -11.35 22.49
C ASP A 102 24.96 -10.84 22.25
N ASP A 103 25.22 -9.55 22.50
CA ASP A 103 26.58 -9.01 22.49
C ASP A 103 26.89 -8.29 23.80
N SER A 104 27.46 -9.06 24.72
CA SER A 104 27.73 -8.73 26.11
C SER A 104 28.99 -7.88 26.29
N SER A 105 29.12 -6.76 25.58
CA SER A 105 30.09 -5.71 25.91
C SER A 105 29.34 -4.49 26.46
N LYS A 106 28.97 -4.58 27.75
CA LYS A 106 28.54 -3.44 28.56
C LYS A 106 29.70 -2.47 28.73
N GLU A 107 29.89 -1.57 27.77
CA GLU A 107 30.52 -0.29 28.06
C GLU A 107 29.38 0.63 28.51
N GLU A 108 29.37 0.95 29.81
CA GLU A 108 28.55 2.02 30.38
C GLU A 108 29.11 3.35 29.83
N GLU A 109 28.83 3.65 28.56
CA GLU A 109 29.05 4.98 28.03
C GLU A 109 28.10 5.92 28.78
N GLU A 110 28.67 6.87 29.50
CA GLU A 110 27.96 8.03 30.02
C GLU A 110 27.09 8.57 28.88
N GLU A 111 25.78 8.50 29.07
CA GLU A 111 24.78 9.00 28.12
C GLU A 111 24.96 10.51 28.04
N ASP A 112 25.91 10.94 27.20
CA ASP A 112 26.09 12.34 26.84
C ASP A 112 24.71 12.86 26.46
N ASP A 113 24.34 14.00 27.05
CA ASP A 113 23.04 14.68 26.98
C ASP A 113 22.80 15.25 25.56
N VAL A 114 23.00 14.41 24.54
CA VAL A 114 22.84 14.74 23.13
C VAL A 114 21.34 14.91 22.89
N PRO A 115 20.89 16.13 22.57
CA PRO A 115 19.47 16.40 22.41
C PRO A 115 18.90 15.54 21.29
N LYS A 116 17.92 14.71 21.64
CA LYS A 116 17.25 13.82 20.70
C LYS A 116 16.54 14.66 19.63
N PRO A 117 16.70 14.34 18.33
CA PRO A 117 16.11 15.13 17.26
C PRO A 117 14.58 15.05 17.34
N LYS A 118 13.91 16.21 17.37
CA LYS A 118 12.44 16.30 17.39
C LYS A 118 11.80 16.06 16.02
N LEU A 119 12.61 16.13 14.96
CA LEU A 119 12.18 15.96 13.57
C LEU A 119 13.26 15.14 12.84
N ALA A 120 12.83 14.09 12.16
CA ALA A 120 13.63 13.38 11.19
C ALA A 120 13.00 13.58 9.80
N LEU A 121 13.81 14.03 8.85
CA LEU A 121 13.37 14.26 7.47
C LEU A 121 14.08 13.29 6.55
N PHE A 122 13.29 12.55 5.77
CA PHE A 122 13.76 11.63 4.75
C PHE A 122 13.26 12.13 3.39
N SER A 123 14.14 12.15 2.40
CA SER A 123 13.78 12.42 1.01
C SER A 123 13.81 11.11 0.24
N GLY A 124 12.78 10.86 -0.55
CA GLY A 124 12.65 9.66 -1.37
C GLY A 124 11.93 9.94 -2.67
N HIS A 125 11.65 8.88 -3.41
CA HIS A 125 10.88 8.94 -4.66
C HIS A 125 9.48 8.38 -4.45
N ASP A 126 8.62 8.51 -5.46
CA ASP A 126 7.35 7.78 -5.56
C ASP A 126 7.53 6.26 -5.36
N SER A 127 8.60 5.71 -5.93
CA SER A 127 9.09 4.34 -5.75
C SER A 127 9.62 4.04 -4.34
N THR A 128 9.68 5.03 -3.45
CA THR A 128 9.88 4.85 -2.01
C THR A 128 8.55 4.96 -1.25
N LEU A 129 7.72 5.97 -1.57
CA LEU A 129 6.47 6.24 -0.88
C LEU A 129 5.41 5.14 -1.06
N MET A 130 5.20 4.68 -2.30
CA MET A 130 4.23 3.62 -2.58
C MET A 130 4.56 2.31 -1.86
N PRO A 131 5.79 1.75 -1.95
CA PRO A 131 6.12 0.56 -1.17
C PRO A 131 6.08 0.83 0.34
N PHE A 132 6.37 2.06 0.80
CA PHE A 132 6.33 2.40 2.21
C PHE A 132 4.90 2.25 2.76
N LEU A 133 3.92 2.83 2.07
CA LEU A 133 2.52 2.66 2.43
C LEU A 133 2.10 1.19 2.34
N ALA A 134 2.57 0.44 1.34
CA ALA A 134 2.24 -0.97 1.18
C ALA A 134 2.74 -1.82 2.37
N THR A 135 3.92 -1.50 2.93
CA THR A 135 4.43 -2.24 4.12
C THR A 135 3.56 -2.11 5.37
N LEU A 136 2.69 -1.10 5.43
CA LEU A 136 1.81 -0.81 6.56
C LEU A 136 0.45 -1.52 6.49
N GLY A 137 0.14 -2.15 5.36
CA GLY A 137 -1.05 -2.98 5.18
C GLY A 137 -1.87 -2.62 3.94
N ASP A 138 -2.70 -3.58 3.52
CA ASP A 138 -3.48 -3.49 2.29
C ASP A 138 -4.49 -2.34 2.27
N ASP A 139 -5.01 -1.95 3.45
CA ASP A 139 -6.00 -0.86 3.58
C ASP A 139 -5.36 0.54 3.65
N VAL A 140 -4.05 0.60 3.91
CA VAL A 140 -3.27 1.84 3.99
C VAL A 140 -2.91 2.34 2.60
N PHE A 141 -2.41 1.45 1.75
CA PHE A 141 -2.03 1.75 0.38
C PHE A 141 -3.16 1.46 -0.61
N ASP A 142 -3.70 2.52 -1.22
CA ASP A 142 -4.71 2.36 -2.27
C ASP A 142 -4.05 1.86 -3.56
N GLN A 143 -4.09 0.54 -3.74
CA GLN A 143 -3.44 -0.20 -4.82
C GLN A 143 -3.89 0.33 -6.18
N GLY A 144 -3.05 1.15 -6.81
CA GLY A 144 -3.30 1.68 -8.16
C GLY A 144 -3.34 3.20 -8.27
N ILE A 145 -3.04 3.93 -7.19
CA ILE A 145 -2.81 5.37 -7.27
C ILE A 145 -1.30 5.63 -7.14
N TRP A 146 -0.73 6.27 -8.17
CA TRP A 146 0.65 6.74 -8.13
C TRP A 146 0.76 7.92 -7.18
N SER A 147 1.81 7.96 -6.34
CA SER A 147 2.03 9.09 -5.44
C SER A 147 2.15 10.40 -6.21
N PRO A 148 1.32 11.42 -5.92
CA PRO A 148 1.47 12.74 -6.53
C PRO A 148 2.85 13.38 -6.31
N TYR A 149 3.14 14.40 -7.11
CA TYR A 149 4.33 15.23 -6.90
C TYR A 149 4.29 15.87 -5.51
N ALA A 150 5.46 15.90 -4.85
CA ALA A 150 5.61 16.43 -3.49
C ALA A 150 4.72 15.74 -2.44
N SER A 151 4.32 14.49 -2.66
CA SER A 151 3.65 13.70 -1.63
C SER A 151 4.51 13.56 -0.37
N MET A 152 3.85 13.55 0.79
CA MET A 152 4.49 13.45 2.09
C MET A 152 3.82 12.39 2.96
N ILE A 153 4.63 11.58 3.63
CA ILE A 153 4.20 10.70 4.71
C ILE A 153 4.69 11.30 6.02
N LEU A 154 3.79 11.50 6.97
CA LEU A 154 4.10 12.02 8.30
C LEU A 154 3.77 10.96 9.34
N ILE A 155 4.75 10.62 10.18
CA ILE A 155 4.56 9.81 11.37
C ILE A 155 4.82 10.71 12.56
N GLU A 156 3.77 11.02 13.30
CA GLU A 156 3.85 11.82 14.51
C GLU A 156 3.81 10.92 15.73
N ILE A 157 4.64 11.21 16.73
CA ILE A 157 4.70 10.47 18.00
C ILE A 157 4.20 11.37 19.12
N HIS A 158 3.26 10.86 19.92
CA HIS A 158 2.56 11.58 20.98
C HIS A 158 2.78 10.88 22.33
N GLU A 159 2.87 11.65 23.41
CA GLU A 159 2.85 11.15 24.79
C GLU A 159 1.42 11.25 25.35
N ILE A 160 0.94 10.20 26.01
CA ILE A 160 -0.37 10.18 26.64
C ILE A 160 -0.22 10.62 28.11
N ILE A 161 -0.67 11.83 28.41
CA ILE A 161 -0.41 12.48 29.72
C ILE A 161 -1.39 11.98 30.81
N GLU A 162 -2.59 11.53 30.44
CA GLU A 162 -3.70 11.31 31.38
C GLU A 162 -3.45 10.21 32.43
N ARG A 163 -2.59 9.21 32.14
CA ARG A 163 -2.29 8.12 33.08
C ARG A 163 -1.50 8.58 34.31
N ARG A 164 -0.77 9.71 34.26
CA ARG A 164 0.10 10.15 35.36
C ARG A 164 -0.65 10.74 36.56
N THR A 165 -1.85 11.27 36.35
CA THR A 165 -2.53 12.07 37.39
C THR A 165 -3.29 11.25 38.42
N THR A 166 -3.65 10.00 38.14
CA THR A 166 -4.49 9.18 39.02
C THR A 166 -3.72 8.27 39.97
N ALA A 167 -2.40 8.10 39.78
CA ALA A 167 -1.60 7.20 40.62
C ALA A 167 -1.04 7.86 41.90
N GLU A 168 -0.95 9.20 41.96
CA GLU A 168 -0.33 9.91 43.09
C GLU A 168 -1.34 10.66 43.98
N ASP A 169 -2.48 11.10 43.44
CA ASP A 169 -3.52 11.79 44.23
C ASP A 169 -4.69 10.85 44.55
N ASN A 170 -4.48 10.00 45.55
CA ASN A 170 -5.47 9.09 46.13
C ASN A 170 -6.53 9.83 47.00
N ASP A 171 -6.92 11.05 46.63
CA ASP A 171 -7.95 11.83 47.31
C ASP A 171 -9.32 11.52 46.71
N GLY A 172 -9.80 10.29 46.96
CA GLY A 172 -11.17 9.75 46.94
C GLY A 172 -12.34 10.54 46.32
N ILE A 173 -12.16 11.23 45.20
CA ILE A 173 -13.22 11.93 44.48
C ILE A 173 -13.62 11.08 43.28
N ASP A 174 -14.77 10.45 43.45
CA ASP A 174 -15.52 9.57 42.55
C ASP A 174 -15.99 10.32 41.28
N SER A 175 -15.05 10.78 40.45
CA SER A 175 -15.32 11.52 39.20
C SER A 175 -15.01 10.66 37.98
N GLY A 176 -16.04 10.00 37.43
CA GLY A 176 -16.11 9.61 36.01
C GLY A 176 -14.96 8.72 35.51
N ASP A 177 -14.84 7.53 36.07
CA ASP A 177 -13.78 6.53 35.81
C ASP A 177 -13.77 5.91 34.39
N ASP A 178 -14.79 6.17 33.57
CA ASP A 178 -14.96 5.44 32.29
C ASP A 178 -13.92 5.83 31.22
N ASP A 179 -13.50 7.11 31.18
CA ASP A 179 -12.56 7.61 30.16
C ASP A 179 -11.10 7.22 30.45
N ALA A 180 -10.70 7.23 31.74
CA ALA A 180 -9.38 6.79 32.16
C ALA A 180 -9.18 5.28 31.94
N ALA A 181 -10.24 4.49 32.19
CA ALA A 181 -10.25 3.07 31.88
C ALA A 181 -10.13 2.82 30.36
N PHE A 182 -10.85 3.58 29.53
CA PHE A 182 -10.75 3.47 28.07
C PHE A 182 -9.33 3.74 27.58
N ASN A 183 -8.73 4.87 27.96
CA ASN A 183 -7.37 5.23 27.54
C ASN A 183 -6.32 4.21 28.03
N ALA A 184 -6.50 3.65 29.23
CA ALA A 184 -5.61 2.64 29.74
C ALA A 184 -5.64 1.33 28.92
N THR A 185 -6.78 1.00 28.31
CA THR A 185 -6.92 -0.20 27.47
C THR A 185 -6.41 0.02 26.04
N VAL A 186 -6.56 1.23 25.50
CA VAL A 186 -6.22 1.56 24.12
C VAL A 186 -4.73 1.87 23.95
N PHE A 187 -4.13 2.64 24.87
CA PHE A 187 -2.73 3.07 24.80
C PHE A 187 -1.90 2.41 25.92
N LYS A 188 -1.43 1.19 25.68
CA LYS A 188 -0.60 0.40 26.60
C LYS A 188 0.82 0.95 26.74
N SER A 189 1.39 1.55 25.70
CA SER A 189 2.79 1.99 25.69
C SER A 189 3.01 3.41 26.22
N ASP A 190 1.98 4.06 26.77
CA ASP A 190 1.95 5.50 27.13
C ASP A 190 2.26 6.46 25.97
N ARG A 191 2.35 5.93 24.75
CA ARG A 191 2.63 6.67 23.54
C ARG A 191 1.72 6.22 22.44
N ALA A 192 1.38 7.19 21.59
CA ALA A 192 0.59 6.94 20.41
C ALA A 192 1.31 7.48 19.18
N PHE A 193 0.96 6.96 18.02
CA PHE A 193 1.36 7.52 16.75
C PHE A 193 0.14 7.93 15.92
N ARG A 194 0.36 8.90 15.04
CA ARG A 194 -0.56 9.28 13.97
C ARG A 194 0.16 9.19 12.64
N LEU A 195 -0.45 8.51 11.68
CA LEU A 195 0.04 8.41 10.31
C LEU A 195 -0.78 9.32 9.39
N LEU A 196 -0.10 10.17 8.63
CA LEU A 196 -0.73 10.98 7.59
C LEU A 196 -0.06 10.73 6.23
N TYR A 197 -0.87 10.79 5.17
CA TYR A 197 -0.40 10.84 3.79
C TYR A 197 -1.11 11.97 3.07
N ASP A 198 -0.34 12.95 2.57
CA ASP A 198 -0.86 14.14 1.89
C ASP A 198 -1.97 14.85 2.69
N GLY A 199 -1.72 15.00 4.00
CA GLY A 199 -2.64 15.64 4.95
C GLY A 199 -3.84 14.79 5.38
N ARG A 200 -4.02 13.58 4.84
CA ARG A 200 -5.09 12.65 5.22
C ARG A 200 -4.62 11.68 6.30
N ILE A 201 -5.42 11.52 7.34
CA ILE A 201 -5.13 10.59 8.44
C ILE A 201 -5.39 9.16 7.96
N LEU A 202 -4.37 8.30 8.09
CA LEU A 202 -4.41 6.89 7.71
C LEU A 202 -4.30 5.93 8.90
N THR A 203 -4.14 6.45 10.13
CA THR A 203 -3.89 5.64 11.32
C THR A 203 -4.90 4.50 11.52
N SER A 204 -6.19 4.79 11.33
CA SER A 204 -7.28 3.83 11.51
C SER A 204 -7.30 2.69 10.48
N LYS A 205 -6.55 2.81 9.38
CA LYS A 205 -6.39 1.79 8.35
C LYS A 205 -5.30 0.77 8.68
N ILE A 206 -4.46 1.03 9.68
CA ILE A 206 -3.43 0.09 10.11
C ILE A 206 -4.09 -1.02 10.93
N ARG A 207 -3.78 -2.27 10.61
CA ARG A 207 -4.33 -3.43 11.33
C ARG A 207 -3.94 -3.36 12.81
N GLY A 208 -4.94 -3.47 13.68
CA GLY A 208 -4.79 -3.41 15.13
C GLY A 208 -5.13 -2.03 15.71
N CYS A 209 -5.16 -0.97 14.90
CA CYS A 209 -5.58 0.35 15.34
C CYS A 209 -7.10 0.46 15.44
N HIS A 210 -7.58 1.32 16.34
CA HIS A 210 -9.01 1.53 16.54
C HIS A 210 -9.60 2.33 15.36
N PRO A 211 -10.71 1.88 14.73
CA PRO A 211 -11.20 2.47 13.49
C PRO A 211 -11.77 3.90 13.66
N ALA A 212 -12.19 4.26 14.88
CA ALA A 212 -12.75 5.57 15.19
C ALA A 212 -11.73 6.59 15.75
N LEU A 213 -10.46 6.19 15.93
CA LEU A 213 -9.43 7.05 16.51
C LEU A 213 -8.38 7.43 15.46
N ASP A 214 -7.92 8.67 15.54
CA ASP A 214 -6.82 9.18 14.70
C ASP A 214 -5.43 8.80 15.25
N LEU A 215 -5.40 8.30 16.48
CA LEU A 215 -4.21 7.86 17.22
C LEU A 215 -4.25 6.36 17.43
N CYS A 216 -3.09 5.73 17.41
CA CYS A 216 -2.91 4.30 17.66
C CYS A 216 -1.72 4.07 18.58
N ASP A 217 -1.78 3.03 19.40
CA ASP A 217 -0.69 2.69 20.31
C ASP A 217 0.62 2.46 19.55
N LEU A 218 1.71 3.04 20.04
CA LEU A 218 3.00 2.99 19.36
C LEU A 218 3.54 1.56 19.25
N GLN A 219 3.22 0.68 20.20
CA GLN A 219 3.64 -0.72 20.16
C GLN A 219 3.05 -1.45 18.95
N ILE A 220 1.84 -1.10 18.50
CA ILE A 220 1.23 -1.70 17.30
C ILE A 220 2.08 -1.42 16.06
N LEU A 221 2.58 -0.19 15.91
CA LEU A 221 3.48 0.15 14.81
C LEU A 221 4.79 -0.63 14.91
N LEU A 222 5.40 -0.66 16.10
CA LEU A 222 6.67 -1.34 16.33
C LEU A 222 6.58 -2.85 16.12
N ASP A 223 5.50 -3.50 16.55
CA ASP A 223 5.25 -4.93 16.34
C ASP A 223 5.00 -5.23 14.86
N LEU A 224 4.36 -4.30 14.14
CA LEU A 224 4.09 -4.44 12.71
C LEU A 224 5.37 -4.38 11.88
N VAL A 225 6.23 -3.37 12.12
CA VAL A 225 7.40 -3.11 11.27
C VAL A 225 8.69 -3.74 11.79
N GLY A 226 8.80 -3.96 13.09
CA GLY A 226 9.98 -4.49 13.77
C GLY A 226 10.55 -5.78 13.14
N PRO A 227 9.72 -6.78 12.77
CA PRO A 227 10.20 -8.02 12.18
C PRO A 227 10.99 -7.88 10.87
N PHE A 228 10.80 -6.80 10.11
CA PHE A 228 11.50 -6.56 8.84
C PHE A 228 12.32 -5.26 8.82
N ALA A 229 12.33 -4.49 9.90
CA ALA A 229 13.10 -3.25 10.05
C ALA A 229 14.59 -3.54 10.36
N THR A 230 15.27 -4.22 9.44
CA THR A 230 16.67 -4.66 9.59
C THR A 230 17.61 -3.93 8.63
N LEU A 231 18.84 -3.67 9.08
CA LEU A 231 19.94 -3.22 8.19
C LEU A 231 20.46 -4.38 7.34
N HIS A 232 20.54 -5.56 7.94
CA HIS A 232 21.01 -6.75 7.25
C HIS A 232 19.90 -7.25 6.32
N ARG A 233 20.15 -7.10 5.03
CA ARG A 233 19.42 -7.81 3.99
C ARG A 233 20.26 -9.02 3.63
N ASP A 234 19.62 -10.18 3.58
CA ASP A 234 20.21 -11.34 2.92
C ASP A 234 20.14 -11.09 1.40
N CYS A 235 21.03 -10.22 0.93
CA CYS A 235 21.25 -9.96 -0.49
C CYS A 235 22.27 -10.95 -1.08
N ASP A 236 22.77 -11.87 -0.25
CA ASP A 236 23.78 -12.81 -0.67
C ASP A 236 23.09 -13.95 -1.42
N SER A 237 23.21 -13.93 -2.75
CA SER A 237 22.72 -15.01 -3.60
C SER A 237 23.46 -16.33 -3.39
N SER A 238 24.44 -16.37 -2.47
CA SER A 238 25.31 -17.53 -2.24
C SER A 238 24.76 -18.56 -1.25
N ASN A 239 23.65 -18.29 -0.54
CA ASN A 239 22.97 -19.31 0.26
C ASN A 239 22.03 -20.20 -0.55
N ASP A 240 21.89 -19.96 -1.87
CA ASP A 240 21.29 -20.90 -2.80
C ASP A 240 22.37 -21.90 -3.29
N ASP A 241 22.85 -22.75 -2.38
CA ASP A 241 23.55 -24.00 -2.73
C ASP A 241 22.59 -25.05 -3.37
N ASP A 242 21.36 -24.65 -3.71
CA ASP A 242 20.42 -25.39 -4.57
C ASP A 242 20.42 -24.76 -5.98
N ASP A 243 21.28 -25.29 -6.86
CA ASP A 243 21.12 -25.34 -8.33
C ASP A 243 20.71 -24.03 -9.06
N GLY A 244 21.15 -22.87 -8.55
CA GLY A 244 20.74 -21.51 -8.91
C GLY A 244 20.47 -21.22 -10.39
N GLU A 245 19.25 -21.46 -10.84
CA GLU A 245 18.62 -20.66 -11.88
C GLU A 245 17.68 -19.69 -11.19
N SER A 246 18.04 -18.41 -11.18
CA SER A 246 17.19 -17.34 -10.64
C SER A 246 15.81 -17.43 -11.27
N PHE A 247 14.75 -17.04 -10.55
CA PHE A 247 13.39 -17.01 -11.12
C PHE A 247 13.36 -16.22 -12.45
N VAL A 248 14.16 -15.16 -12.55
CA VAL A 248 14.30 -14.36 -13.77
C VAL A 248 14.98 -15.15 -14.88
N ASP A 249 16.00 -15.95 -14.58
CA ASP A 249 16.65 -16.84 -15.55
C ASP A 249 15.72 -17.97 -15.98
N ARG A 250 15.02 -18.60 -15.04
CA ARG A 250 14.01 -19.64 -15.33
C ARG A 250 12.86 -19.08 -16.17
N TRP A 251 12.44 -17.84 -15.89
CA TRP A 251 11.43 -17.13 -16.67
C TRP A 251 11.95 -16.79 -18.07
N ASN A 252 13.15 -16.20 -18.17
CA ASN A 252 13.77 -15.87 -19.44
C ASN A 252 14.06 -17.11 -20.29
N GLU A 253 14.46 -18.21 -19.66
CA GLU A 253 14.69 -19.49 -20.32
C GLU A 253 13.35 -20.09 -20.80
N SER A 254 12.29 -20.02 -19.99
CA SER A 254 10.94 -20.43 -20.39
C SER A 254 10.42 -19.60 -21.57
N VAL A 255 10.60 -18.27 -21.54
CA VAL A 255 10.21 -17.37 -22.64
C VAL A 255 11.03 -17.64 -23.89
N ARG A 256 12.34 -17.89 -23.78
CA ARG A 256 13.20 -18.27 -24.91
C ARG A 256 12.81 -19.62 -25.49
N LYS A 257 12.57 -20.64 -24.67
CA LYS A 257 12.08 -21.96 -25.08
C LYS A 257 10.72 -21.86 -25.75
N PHE A 258 9.84 -21.00 -25.25
CA PHE A 258 8.54 -20.73 -25.86
C PHE A 258 8.68 -20.02 -27.21
N GLY A 259 9.59 -19.04 -27.31
CA GLY A 259 9.91 -18.34 -28.55
C GLY A 259 10.50 -19.25 -29.63
N THR A 260 11.39 -20.18 -29.25
CA THR A 260 11.94 -21.19 -30.18
C THR A 260 10.90 -22.24 -30.58
N LEU A 261 9.95 -22.56 -29.70
CA LEU A 261 8.84 -23.46 -30.05
C LEU A 261 7.93 -22.78 -31.08
N LEU A 262 7.56 -21.52 -30.86
CA LEU A 262 6.72 -20.72 -31.78
C LEU A 262 7.40 -20.34 -33.10
N SER A 263 8.73 -20.36 -33.19
CA SER A 263 9.43 -20.10 -34.46
C SER A 263 9.38 -21.29 -35.42
N THR A 264 8.97 -22.47 -34.96
CA THR A 264 8.79 -23.66 -35.81
C THR A 264 7.32 -23.81 -36.26
N PRO A 265 7.05 -24.21 -37.51
CA PRO A 265 5.67 -24.45 -37.97
C PRO A 265 4.92 -25.48 -37.14
N ALA A 266 5.64 -26.50 -36.64
CA ALA A 266 5.09 -27.53 -35.77
C ALA A 266 4.69 -26.98 -34.40
N GLY A 267 5.50 -26.09 -33.81
CA GLY A 267 5.18 -25.48 -32.53
C GLY A 267 4.04 -24.47 -32.59
N VAL A 268 3.90 -23.73 -33.70
CA VAL A 268 2.70 -22.89 -33.95
C VAL A 268 1.44 -23.75 -33.98
N LEU A 269 1.47 -24.89 -34.68
CA LEU A 269 0.34 -25.81 -34.74
C LEU A 269 0.01 -26.38 -33.36
N LEU A 270 1.02 -26.79 -32.58
CA LEU A 270 0.86 -27.27 -31.21
C LEU A 270 0.22 -26.21 -30.31
N PHE A 271 0.67 -24.96 -30.42
CA PHE A 271 0.11 -23.83 -29.67
C PHE A 271 -1.39 -23.64 -29.98
N PHE A 272 -1.79 -23.65 -31.26
CA PHE A 272 -3.20 -23.56 -31.63
C PHE A 272 -4.01 -24.78 -31.18
N CYS A 273 -3.44 -25.98 -31.22
CA CYS A 273 -4.09 -27.17 -30.67
C CYS A 273 -4.30 -27.05 -29.15
N ALA A 274 -3.31 -26.55 -28.41
CA ALA A 274 -3.43 -26.33 -26.97
C ALA A 274 -4.51 -25.28 -26.65
N LEU A 275 -4.57 -24.18 -27.41
CA LEU A 275 -5.64 -23.18 -27.30
C LEU A 275 -7.02 -23.77 -27.59
N ALA A 276 -7.15 -24.55 -28.66
CA ALA A 276 -8.40 -25.20 -29.01
C ALA A 276 -8.85 -26.20 -27.94
N LEU A 277 -7.93 -27.01 -27.39
CA LEU A 277 -8.21 -27.93 -26.29
C LEU A 277 -8.61 -27.18 -25.01
N GLY A 278 -7.93 -26.09 -24.68
CA GLY A 278 -8.27 -25.23 -23.55
C GLY A 278 -9.67 -24.61 -23.68
N ALA A 279 -10.00 -24.11 -24.88
CA ALA A 279 -11.33 -23.57 -25.18
C ALA A 279 -12.42 -24.64 -25.08
N CYS A 280 -12.18 -25.85 -25.61
CA CYS A 280 -13.09 -26.98 -25.50
C CYS A 280 -13.30 -27.40 -24.04
N ALA A 281 -12.24 -27.47 -23.24
CA ALA A 281 -12.33 -27.80 -21.82
C ALA A 281 -13.10 -26.72 -21.04
N GLY A 282 -12.84 -25.44 -21.31
CA GLY A 282 -13.56 -24.32 -20.70
C GLY A 282 -15.04 -24.28 -21.07
N ALA A 283 -15.38 -24.55 -22.34
CA ALA A 283 -16.75 -24.64 -22.81
C ALA A 283 -17.49 -25.83 -22.16
N PHE A 284 -16.84 -26.99 -22.07
CA PHE A 284 -17.40 -28.16 -21.39
C PHE A 284 -17.62 -27.92 -19.90
N GLY A 285 -16.64 -27.31 -19.21
CA GLY A 285 -16.75 -26.94 -17.80
C GLY A 285 -17.90 -25.95 -17.55
N SER A 286 -18.03 -24.93 -18.41
CA SER A 286 -19.13 -23.96 -18.35
C SER A 286 -20.49 -24.62 -18.58
N TYR A 287 -20.58 -25.52 -19.57
CA TYR A 287 -21.80 -26.29 -19.84
C TYR A 287 -22.17 -27.20 -18.66
N ALA A 288 -21.20 -27.92 -18.09
CA ALA A 288 -21.41 -28.78 -16.92
C ALA A 288 -21.83 -27.97 -15.68
N TYR A 289 -21.24 -26.80 -15.48
CA TYR A 289 -21.60 -25.87 -14.41
C TYR A 289 -23.03 -25.36 -14.59
N LEU A 290 -23.39 -24.85 -15.77
CA LEU A 290 -24.73 -24.33 -16.05
C LEU A 290 -25.80 -25.42 -15.93
N THR A 291 -25.53 -26.63 -16.41
CA THR A 291 -26.49 -27.76 -16.32
C THR A 291 -26.69 -28.25 -14.89
N ARG A 292 -25.66 -28.18 -14.02
CA ARG A 292 -25.82 -28.47 -12.58
C ARG A 292 -26.44 -27.32 -11.79
N ALA A 293 -25.99 -26.09 -12.02
CA ALA A 293 -26.38 -24.91 -11.24
C ALA A 293 -27.81 -24.45 -11.57
N LEU A 294 -28.22 -24.50 -12.85
CA LEU A 294 -29.56 -24.08 -13.25
C LEU A 294 -30.62 -25.16 -13.05
N GLY A 295 -30.25 -26.32 -12.51
CA GLY A 295 -31.18 -27.35 -12.09
C GLY A 295 -32.31 -27.53 -13.10
N ILE A 296 -31.98 -27.82 -14.37
CA ILE A 296 -32.98 -28.20 -15.38
C ILE A 296 -33.54 -29.54 -14.94
N ARG A 297 -34.45 -29.50 -13.96
CA ARG A 297 -35.42 -30.54 -13.69
C ARG A 297 -36.12 -30.72 -15.00
N ARG A 298 -35.78 -31.79 -15.71
CA ARG A 298 -36.55 -32.31 -16.84
C ARG A 298 -38.02 -32.18 -16.45
N MET A 299 -38.74 -31.23 -17.04
CA MET A 299 -40.20 -31.28 -17.09
C MET A 299 -40.55 -32.42 -18.03
N ALA A 300 -40.33 -33.65 -17.58
CA ALA A 300 -41.02 -34.83 -18.07
C ALA A 300 -42.40 -34.83 -17.40
N GLY A 301 -43.23 -33.85 -17.74
CA GLY A 301 -44.64 -33.79 -17.38
C GLY A 301 -45.44 -34.16 -18.62
N GLY A 302 -46.10 -35.32 -18.55
CA GLY A 302 -46.68 -36.02 -19.68
C GLY A 302 -47.78 -35.27 -20.43
N PHE A 303 -47.81 -35.51 -21.74
CA PHE A 303 -49.04 -35.49 -22.53
C PHE A 303 -49.74 -36.85 -22.34
N PHE A 304 -50.80 -36.86 -21.54
CA PHE A 304 -51.91 -37.79 -21.63
C PHE A 304 -53.20 -36.99 -21.46
#